data_AF-A0A942EKU0-F1
#
_entry.id   AF-A0A942EKU0-F1
#
_cell.length_a   1.000
_cell.length_b   1.000
_cell.length_c   1.000
_cell.angle_alpha   90.00
_cell.angle_beta   90.00
_cell.angle_gamma   90.00
#
_symmetry.space_group_name_H-M   'P 1'
#
loop_
_entity.id
_entity.type
_entity.pdbx_description
1 polymer ?
#
loop_
_entity_poly.entity_id
_entity_poly.type
_entity_poly.pdbx_seq_one_letter_code
_entity_poly.pdbx_strand_id
1 'polypeptide(L)'
;MTLITPANTYGFSDFVVSPVVGTGNYTTIQAAVNAASSGDTIYIGEGTYSEVVALKAGINLTSWSGNSTSSNVTITGGFTFSGSGNISISNITLQSDTTYSLSYTGSSAGSINFLNCKFNCTNNISIYFLNTSSSASVYLDSCSLILVSNASALLVTSGAPGYVYFVNCVTTNNSFNYNTLTIESTQIVIKNSSIAQGFGVSSSGSLTFIDSSLSALSTAISLGTASSASFINSQVYGNTNSSVQSVFTATAGCTYSFINTGVTSVFNFTPTFSGSGTVSYNSLYQLGANAITFGTSVLDYNSLLLGDVTANSISTSPSASSTSTLSLGSAYQNSLGYDVILTVYIAVASATAASILCGVGSTSTPTQQTIVNSITLAALNVIPVTVYLPADYYALISTSGVISASISGQQATAV
;
A
#
# COMPACT_ATOMS: atom_id res chain seq x y z
N MET A 1 51.79 -23.10 22.37
CA MET A 1 50.55 -23.13 23.16
C MET A 1 49.47 -23.68 22.26
N THR A 2 49.22 -24.99 22.33
CA THR A 2 48.16 -25.62 21.53
C THR A 2 46.85 -25.17 22.15
N LEU A 3 46.13 -24.27 21.46
CA LEU A 3 44.79 -23.87 21.89
C LEU A 3 43.94 -25.14 21.84
N ILE A 4 43.61 -25.70 23.01
CA ILE A 4 42.60 -26.73 23.11
C ILE A 4 41.30 -26.00 22.81
N THR A 5 40.87 -26.00 21.55
CA THR A 5 39.52 -25.58 21.20
C THR A 5 38.59 -26.52 21.96
N PRO A 6 37.75 -26.01 22.89
CA PRO A 6 36.77 -26.86 23.56
C PRO A 6 36.02 -27.62 22.46
N ALA A 7 35.98 -28.94 22.60
CA ALA A 7 35.40 -29.81 21.59
C ALA A 7 33.98 -29.32 21.33
N ASN A 8 33.68 -29.01 20.07
CA ASN A 8 32.31 -28.71 19.67
C ASN A 8 31.44 -29.92 20.03
N THR A 9 30.72 -29.85 21.15
CA THR A 9 29.89 -30.95 21.66
C THR A 9 28.73 -31.28 20.72
N TYR A 10 28.48 -30.40 19.76
CA TYR A 10 27.41 -30.48 18.78
C TYR A 10 27.79 -31.24 17.50
N GLY A 11 29.07 -31.29 17.12
CA GLY A 11 29.60 -32.23 16.11
C GLY A 11 29.14 -32.09 14.65
N PHE A 12 28.29 -31.12 14.28
CA PHE A 12 27.74 -31.01 12.91
C PHE A 12 28.03 -29.69 12.18
N SER A 13 28.68 -28.72 12.81
CA SER A 13 29.12 -27.48 12.16
C SER A 13 30.40 -26.98 12.81
N ASP A 14 31.30 -26.38 12.03
CA ASP A 14 32.51 -25.74 12.55
C ASP A 14 32.23 -24.36 13.17
N PHE A 15 31.04 -23.80 12.91
CA PHE A 15 30.66 -22.45 13.32
C PHE A 15 29.49 -22.45 14.30
N VAL A 16 29.75 -22.93 15.53
CA VAL A 16 28.77 -22.85 16.62
C VAL A 16 29.14 -21.70 17.57
N VAL A 17 28.20 -20.79 17.78
CA VAL A 17 28.31 -19.65 18.70
C VAL A 17 27.56 -19.96 19.98
N SER A 18 28.14 -19.70 21.16
CA SER A 18 27.47 -19.81 22.46
C SER A 18 27.99 -18.73 23.39
N PRO A 19 27.13 -18.02 24.15
CA PRO A 19 27.60 -17.04 25.11
C PRO A 19 28.33 -17.70 26.30
N VAL A 20 28.10 -19.01 26.52
CA VAL A 20 28.77 -19.81 27.54
C VAL A 20 30.08 -20.38 26.99
N VAL A 21 31.19 -20.03 27.63
CA VAL A 21 32.53 -20.52 27.31
C VAL A 21 32.56 -22.05 27.35
N GLY A 22 33.17 -22.67 26.33
CA GLY A 22 33.34 -24.11 26.26
C GLY A 22 32.17 -24.91 25.67
N THR A 23 31.05 -24.25 25.35
CA THR A 23 29.88 -24.91 24.74
C THR A 23 29.88 -24.82 23.21
N GLY A 24 30.42 -23.75 22.63
CA GLY A 24 30.56 -23.58 21.18
C GLY A 24 32.01 -23.28 20.77
N ASN A 25 32.27 -23.25 19.46
CA ASN A 25 33.56 -22.86 18.88
C ASN A 25 33.87 -21.37 19.08
N TYR A 26 32.83 -20.54 19.18
CA TYR A 26 32.93 -19.09 19.30
C TYR A 26 32.05 -18.57 20.45
N THR A 27 32.52 -17.54 21.16
CA THR A 27 31.74 -16.87 22.20
C THR A 27 30.95 -15.66 21.70
N THR A 28 31.27 -15.16 20.50
CA THR A 28 30.58 -14.04 19.84
C THR A 28 30.24 -14.39 18.41
N ILE A 29 29.16 -13.77 17.91
CA ILE A 29 28.69 -13.93 16.54
C ILE A 29 29.71 -13.32 15.58
N GLN A 30 30.29 -12.15 15.89
CA GLN A 30 31.27 -11.52 15.01
C GLN A 30 32.53 -12.39 14.80
N ALA A 31 32.98 -13.11 15.83
CA ALA A 31 34.15 -13.99 15.70
C ALA A 31 33.88 -15.15 14.72
N ALA A 32 32.69 -15.74 14.78
CA ALA A 32 32.27 -16.75 13.82
C ALA A 32 32.12 -16.18 12.40
N VAL A 33 31.53 -14.99 12.25
CA VAL A 33 31.38 -14.30 10.95
C VAL A 33 32.73 -14.03 10.29
N ASN A 34 33.73 -13.62 11.07
CA ASN A 34 35.08 -13.37 10.55
C ASN A 34 35.75 -14.64 10.04
N ALA A 35 35.54 -15.77 10.72
CA ALA A 35 36.12 -17.06 10.36
C ALA A 35 35.39 -17.77 9.22
N ALA A 36 34.08 -17.56 9.10
CA ALA A 36 33.24 -18.16 8.06
C ALA A 36 33.62 -17.67 6.66
N SER A 37 33.53 -18.57 5.68
CA SER A 37 33.64 -18.33 4.25
C SER A 37 32.27 -18.36 3.58
N SER A 38 32.20 -17.91 2.32
CA SER A 38 30.95 -17.97 1.55
C SER A 38 30.49 -19.43 1.43
N GLY A 39 29.21 -19.67 1.71
CA GLY A 39 28.59 -20.99 1.77
C GLY A 39 28.42 -21.52 3.20
N ASP A 40 29.16 -20.98 4.18
CA ASP A 40 29.11 -21.47 5.55
C ASP A 40 27.82 -21.04 6.27
N THR A 41 27.44 -21.87 7.25
CA THR A 41 26.29 -21.62 8.13
C THR A 41 26.75 -21.54 9.57
N ILE A 42 26.48 -20.40 10.20
CA ILE A 42 26.77 -20.10 11.60
C ILE A 42 25.53 -20.44 12.42
N TYR A 43 25.66 -21.38 13.35
CA TYR A 43 24.62 -21.77 14.29
C TYR A 43 24.80 -21.02 15.60
N ILE A 44 23.77 -20.30 16.01
CA ILE A 44 23.79 -19.47 17.20
C ILE A 44 23.01 -20.19 18.31
N GLY A 45 23.71 -20.57 19.37
CA GLY A 45 23.15 -21.20 20.55
C GLY A 45 22.27 -20.22 21.34
N GLU A 46 21.41 -20.77 22.19
CA GLU A 46 20.44 -20.00 22.95
C GLU A 46 21.11 -18.93 23.84
N GLY A 47 20.51 -17.75 23.89
CA GLY A 47 20.99 -16.64 24.72
C GLY A 47 20.73 -15.26 24.14
N THR A 48 21.22 -14.25 24.87
CA THR A 48 21.17 -12.85 24.47
C THR A 48 22.57 -12.37 24.11
N TYR A 49 22.69 -11.79 22.91
CA TYR A 49 23.95 -11.30 22.34
C TYR A 49 23.88 -9.78 22.17
N SER A 50 24.64 -9.09 23.02
CA SER A 50 24.77 -7.62 23.00
C SER A 50 26.00 -7.21 22.20
N GLU A 51 25.97 -7.43 20.89
CA GLU A 51 27.03 -7.05 19.96
C GLU A 51 26.45 -6.49 18.66
N VAL A 52 27.20 -5.59 18.01
CA VAL A 52 26.92 -5.13 16.65
C VAL A 52 27.69 -6.03 15.70
N VAL A 53 26.98 -6.71 14.79
CA VAL A 53 27.60 -7.67 13.88
C VAL A 53 27.69 -7.08 12.47
N ALA A 54 28.92 -6.93 11.96
CA ALA A 54 29.21 -6.63 10.57
C ALA A 54 29.07 -7.91 9.74
N LEU A 55 27.99 -7.99 8.96
CA LEU A 55 27.68 -9.15 8.14
C LEU A 55 28.66 -9.30 6.98
N LYS A 56 29.02 -10.55 6.70
CA LYS A 56 29.87 -10.93 5.55
C LYS A 56 28.99 -11.57 4.49
N ALA A 57 29.17 -11.20 3.23
CA ALA A 57 28.38 -11.77 2.14
C ALA A 57 28.63 -13.28 1.98
N GLY A 58 27.58 -14.01 1.58
CA GLY A 58 27.63 -15.43 1.27
C GLY A 58 27.45 -16.36 2.47
N ILE A 59 27.26 -15.85 3.69
CA ILE A 59 27.05 -16.67 4.89
C ILE A 59 25.58 -16.79 5.26
N ASN A 60 25.26 -17.82 6.03
CA ASN A 60 23.95 -17.98 6.68
C ASN A 60 24.09 -17.89 8.20
N LEU A 61 23.20 -17.17 8.86
CA LEU A 61 23.04 -17.15 10.31
C LEU A 61 21.72 -17.83 10.66
N THR A 62 21.75 -18.76 11.60
CA THR A 62 20.53 -19.40 12.08
C THR A 62 20.61 -19.65 13.57
N SER A 63 19.49 -19.47 14.27
CA SER A 63 19.39 -20.00 15.63
C SER A 63 19.48 -21.53 15.60
N TRP A 64 20.16 -22.10 16.59
CA TRP A 64 20.21 -23.53 16.82
C TRP A 64 18.81 -24.15 17.02
N SER A 65 17.94 -23.43 17.74
CA SER A 65 16.58 -23.84 18.09
C SER A 65 15.63 -22.64 18.01
N GLY A 66 14.39 -22.87 17.55
CA GLY A 66 13.32 -21.87 17.60
C GLY A 66 12.73 -21.49 16.24
N ASN A 67 11.82 -20.53 16.26
CA ASN A 67 11.10 -19.97 15.11
C ASN A 67 10.71 -18.51 15.40
N SER A 68 9.92 -17.86 14.53
CA SER A 68 9.50 -16.46 14.67
C SER A 68 8.69 -16.15 15.94
N THR A 69 8.10 -17.16 16.58
CA THR A 69 7.29 -17.00 17.80
C THR A 69 8.02 -17.43 19.07
N SER A 70 9.04 -18.28 18.95
CA SER A 70 9.78 -18.87 20.07
C SER A 70 11.29 -18.97 19.79
N SER A 71 11.91 -17.89 19.32
CA SER A 71 13.36 -17.83 19.17
C SER A 71 14.03 -17.73 20.53
N ASN A 72 14.95 -18.65 20.80
CA ASN A 72 15.77 -18.65 22.01
C ASN A 72 17.05 -17.82 21.86
N VAL A 73 17.26 -17.21 20.68
CA VAL A 73 18.35 -16.27 20.40
C VAL A 73 17.78 -14.87 20.30
N THR A 74 18.35 -13.94 21.07
CA THR A 74 18.05 -12.50 20.99
C THR A 74 19.33 -11.72 20.71
N ILE A 75 19.32 -10.88 19.68
CA ILE A 75 20.40 -9.96 19.35
C ILE A 75 19.92 -8.53 19.62
N THR A 76 20.62 -7.81 20.49
CA THR A 76 20.26 -6.45 20.91
C THR A 76 21.11 -5.36 20.24
N GLY A 77 22.33 -5.67 19.77
CA GLY A 77 23.20 -4.69 19.09
C GLY A 77 22.97 -4.56 17.58
N GLY A 78 22.27 -5.51 16.95
CA GLY A 78 21.86 -5.44 15.55
C GLY A 78 22.93 -5.80 14.52
N PHE A 79 22.57 -5.63 13.26
CA PHE A 79 23.39 -5.99 12.09
C PHE A 79 23.78 -4.77 11.27
N THR A 80 24.98 -4.81 10.67
CA THR A 80 25.42 -3.84 9.66
C THR A 80 25.85 -4.57 8.38
N PHE A 81 25.49 -4.03 7.23
CA PHE A 81 25.89 -4.55 5.93
C PHE A 81 26.07 -3.43 4.90
N SER A 82 27.08 -3.58 4.05
CA SER A 82 27.33 -2.67 2.91
C SER A 82 27.98 -3.36 1.71
N GLY A 83 28.09 -4.70 1.76
CA GLY A 83 28.71 -5.52 0.73
C GLY A 83 27.75 -5.88 -0.41
N SER A 84 28.30 -6.53 -1.44
CA SER A 84 27.55 -7.21 -2.49
C SER A 84 27.36 -8.68 -2.13
N GLY A 85 26.34 -9.33 -2.70
CA GLY A 85 26.04 -10.74 -2.44
C GLY A 85 24.94 -10.95 -1.41
N ASN A 86 24.65 -12.23 -1.12
CA ASN A 86 23.46 -12.64 -0.38
C ASN A 86 23.80 -13.09 1.04
N ILE A 87 22.93 -12.76 1.98
CA ILE A 87 22.98 -13.24 3.37
C ILE A 87 21.61 -13.83 3.71
N SER A 88 21.59 -14.94 4.44
CA SER A 88 20.36 -15.47 5.05
C SER A 88 20.47 -15.41 6.57
N ILE A 89 19.40 -14.97 7.23
CA ILE A 89 19.28 -14.87 8.67
C ILE A 89 17.95 -15.51 9.05
N SER A 90 17.97 -16.51 9.93
CA SER A 90 16.76 -17.27 10.23
C SER A 90 16.56 -17.58 11.71
N ASN A 91 15.30 -17.65 12.13
CA ASN A 91 14.88 -18.07 13.47
C ASN A 91 15.50 -17.26 14.62
N ILE A 92 15.77 -15.97 14.41
CA ILE A 92 16.42 -15.09 15.40
C ILE A 92 15.46 -13.96 15.82
N THR A 93 15.50 -13.59 17.09
CA THR A 93 14.89 -12.34 17.58
C THR A 93 15.89 -11.20 17.49
N LEU A 94 15.52 -10.16 16.76
CA LEU A 94 16.23 -8.89 16.71
C LEU A 94 15.48 -7.87 17.56
N GLN A 95 16.14 -7.33 18.57
CA GLN A 95 15.55 -6.32 19.44
C GLN A 95 16.26 -4.99 19.20
N SER A 96 15.55 -4.01 18.61
CA SER A 96 16.10 -2.66 18.47
C SER A 96 16.07 -1.97 19.83
N ASP A 97 17.21 -1.64 20.41
CA ASP A 97 17.30 -0.96 21.71
C ASP A 97 17.39 0.57 21.53
N THR A 98 18.57 1.08 21.20
CA THR A 98 18.93 2.47 20.91
C THR A 98 19.27 2.67 19.44
N THR A 99 19.51 1.59 18.70
CA THR A 99 19.90 1.60 17.28
C THR A 99 18.99 0.70 16.43
N TYR A 100 19.35 0.52 15.16
CA TYR A 100 18.64 -0.34 14.21
C TYR A 100 18.95 -1.82 14.46
N SER A 101 17.95 -2.69 14.34
CA SER A 101 18.16 -4.13 14.22
C SER A 101 18.96 -4.50 12.96
N LEU A 102 18.76 -3.75 11.88
CA LEU A 102 19.56 -3.84 10.65
C LEU A 102 19.87 -2.45 10.12
N SER A 103 21.13 -2.20 9.79
CA SER A 103 21.60 -1.07 8.98
C SER A 103 22.21 -1.60 7.69
N TYR A 104 21.47 -1.52 6.58
CA TYR A 104 21.97 -1.86 5.26
C TYR A 104 22.21 -0.59 4.45
N THR A 105 23.48 -0.23 4.31
CA THR A 105 23.91 1.04 3.69
C THR A 105 24.87 0.83 2.52
N GLY A 106 25.07 1.85 1.67
CA GLY A 106 26.12 1.86 0.65
C GLY A 106 25.58 1.83 -0.79
N SER A 107 26.34 1.26 -1.72
CA SER A 107 26.01 1.23 -3.16
C SER A 107 26.13 -0.16 -3.79
N SER A 108 26.37 -1.18 -2.96
CA SER A 108 26.58 -2.55 -3.41
C SER A 108 25.25 -3.28 -3.67
N ALA A 109 25.21 -4.05 -4.75
CA ALA A 109 24.11 -4.95 -5.10
C ALA A 109 24.15 -6.22 -4.24
N GLY A 110 23.47 -6.20 -3.09
CA GLY A 110 23.37 -7.34 -2.19
C GLY A 110 21.94 -7.59 -1.73
N SER A 111 21.74 -8.72 -1.07
CA SER A 111 20.43 -9.12 -0.55
C SER A 111 20.56 -9.66 0.86
N ILE A 112 19.67 -9.22 1.77
CA ILE A 112 19.55 -9.80 3.10
C ILE A 112 18.17 -10.46 3.20
N ASN A 113 18.15 -11.76 3.46
CA ASN A 113 16.95 -12.56 3.59
C ASN A 113 16.73 -12.91 5.07
N PHE A 114 15.62 -12.44 5.65
CA PHE A 114 15.16 -12.83 6.96
C PHE A 114 14.06 -13.87 6.82
N LEU A 115 14.26 -15.05 7.43
CA LEU A 115 13.32 -16.17 7.38
C LEU A 115 12.88 -16.53 8.79
N ASN A 116 11.58 -16.45 9.08
CA ASN A 116 11.04 -16.76 10.41
C ASN A 116 11.72 -15.97 11.54
N CYS A 117 12.07 -14.70 11.28
CA CYS A 117 12.67 -13.83 12.29
C CYS A 117 11.62 -13.03 13.04
N LYS A 118 11.97 -12.59 14.25
CA LYS A 118 11.15 -11.69 15.06
C LYS A 118 11.86 -10.37 15.24
N PHE A 119 11.20 -9.26 14.91
CA PHE A 119 11.72 -7.91 15.16
C PHE A 119 10.93 -7.29 16.32
N ASN A 120 11.59 -7.11 17.47
CA ASN A 120 11.04 -6.40 18.61
C ASN A 120 11.50 -4.94 18.54
N CYS A 121 10.66 -4.08 17.98
CA CYS A 121 11.00 -2.70 17.67
C CYS A 121 10.71 -1.83 18.90
N THR A 122 11.67 -1.69 19.84
CA THR A 122 11.35 -1.12 21.16
C THR A 122 11.41 0.40 21.28
N ASN A 123 12.28 1.12 20.57
CA ASN A 123 12.35 2.59 20.72
C ASN A 123 12.74 3.36 19.45
N ASN A 124 12.78 2.71 18.28
CA ASN A 124 13.20 3.37 17.05
C ASN A 124 12.72 2.60 15.80
N ILE A 125 13.32 2.94 14.67
CA ILE A 125 13.33 2.18 13.43
C ILE A 125 14.06 0.85 13.67
N SER A 126 13.48 -0.27 13.25
CA SER A 126 14.16 -1.56 13.32
C SER A 126 15.06 -1.83 12.11
N ILE A 127 14.57 -1.58 10.89
CA ILE A 127 15.35 -1.77 9.66
C ILE A 127 15.64 -0.41 9.03
N TYR A 128 16.92 -0.08 8.87
CA TYR A 128 17.38 1.10 8.16
C TYR A 128 18.02 0.69 6.83
N PHE A 129 17.37 1.05 5.71
CA PHE A 129 17.81 0.71 4.36
C PHE A 129 18.15 1.99 3.57
N LEU A 130 19.44 2.28 3.46
CA LEU A 130 20.03 3.43 2.75
C LEU A 130 21.04 2.91 1.71
N ASN A 131 20.53 2.27 0.64
CA ASN A 131 21.38 1.74 -0.43
C ASN A 131 21.05 2.38 -1.77
N THR A 132 22.08 2.82 -2.52
CA THR A 132 21.93 3.46 -3.83
C THR A 132 22.02 2.50 -5.01
N SER A 133 22.10 1.19 -4.77
CA SER A 133 21.99 0.17 -5.82
C SER A 133 20.53 -0.16 -6.10
N SER A 134 20.16 -0.18 -7.38
CA SER A 134 18.85 -0.66 -7.83
C SER A 134 18.67 -2.18 -7.70
N SER A 135 19.71 -2.91 -7.34
CA SER A 135 19.67 -4.37 -7.12
C SER A 135 19.81 -4.74 -5.65
N ALA A 136 19.96 -3.76 -4.75
CA ALA A 136 19.97 -4.03 -3.32
C ALA A 136 18.57 -4.41 -2.84
N SER A 137 18.48 -5.42 -1.96
CA SER A 137 17.20 -5.86 -1.42
C SER A 137 17.24 -6.29 0.04
N VAL A 138 16.11 -6.09 0.71
CA VAL A 138 15.80 -6.71 2.00
C VAL A 138 14.53 -7.55 1.83
N TYR A 139 14.62 -8.83 2.14
CA TYR A 139 13.52 -9.78 1.99
C TYR A 139 13.14 -10.36 3.34
N LEU A 140 11.88 -10.21 3.73
CA LEU A 140 11.32 -10.79 4.96
C LEU A 140 10.27 -11.83 4.58
N ASP A 141 10.47 -13.08 5.00
CA ASP A 141 9.47 -14.15 4.85
C ASP A 141 9.11 -14.72 6.22
N SER A 142 7.80 -14.81 6.47
CA SER A 142 7.22 -15.40 7.67
C SER A 142 7.74 -14.75 8.97
N CYS A 143 8.08 -13.46 8.88
CA CYS A 143 8.61 -12.66 9.97
C CYS A 143 7.49 -11.99 10.77
N SER A 144 7.72 -11.80 12.07
CA SER A 144 6.84 -11.02 12.95
C SER A 144 7.54 -9.74 13.37
N LEU A 145 6.91 -8.59 13.14
CA LEU A 145 7.42 -7.29 13.55
C LEU A 145 6.51 -6.71 14.63
N ILE A 146 7.01 -6.60 15.85
CA ILE A 146 6.28 -6.05 16.99
C ILE A 146 6.70 -4.60 17.16
N LEU A 147 5.75 -3.69 16.96
CA LEU A 147 5.94 -2.25 17.13
C LEU A 147 5.44 -1.86 18.52
N VAL A 148 6.33 -1.33 19.36
CA VAL A 148 5.91 -0.63 20.59
C VAL A 148 5.87 0.88 20.34
N SER A 149 5.45 1.66 21.33
CA SER A 149 5.17 3.09 21.17
C SER A 149 6.29 3.89 20.51
N ASN A 150 5.94 4.63 19.46
CA ASN A 150 6.83 5.48 18.65
C ASN A 150 7.88 4.73 17.80
N ALA A 151 7.85 3.40 17.77
CA ALA A 151 8.72 2.61 16.91
C ALA A 151 8.23 2.61 15.46
N SER A 152 9.13 2.28 14.53
CA SER A 152 8.80 2.02 13.12
C SER A 152 9.46 0.73 12.69
N ALA A 153 8.76 -0.10 11.92
CA ALA A 153 9.35 -1.35 11.43
C ALA A 153 10.59 -1.08 10.57
N LEU A 154 10.48 -0.05 9.74
CA LEU A 154 11.37 0.19 8.62
C LEU A 154 11.55 1.71 8.46
N LEU A 155 12.70 2.09 7.90
CA LEU A 155 12.95 3.39 7.27
C LEU A 155 13.72 3.11 5.99
N VAL A 156 13.19 3.58 4.86
CA VAL A 156 13.85 3.41 3.56
C VAL A 156 14.17 4.77 2.96
N THR A 157 15.44 5.11 2.97
CA THR A 157 15.98 6.35 2.40
C THR A 157 16.92 5.98 1.27
N SER A 158 16.41 5.47 0.15
CA SER A 158 17.26 5.14 -0.99
C SER A 158 17.19 6.22 -2.07
N GLY A 159 18.35 6.66 -2.53
CA GLY A 159 18.47 7.51 -3.73
C GLY A 159 18.27 6.74 -5.05
N ALA A 160 18.09 5.41 -4.98
CA ALA A 160 17.91 4.53 -6.14
C ALA A 160 16.84 3.46 -5.86
N PRO A 161 16.27 2.80 -6.89
CA PRO A 161 15.18 1.83 -6.72
C PRO A 161 15.69 0.46 -6.26
N GLY A 162 16.07 0.36 -4.99
CA GLY A 162 16.19 -0.93 -4.31
C GLY A 162 14.82 -1.56 -4.05
N TYR A 163 14.83 -2.73 -3.41
CA TYR A 163 13.59 -3.49 -3.12
C TYR A 163 13.48 -3.86 -1.64
N VAL A 164 12.29 -3.75 -1.07
CA VAL A 164 11.95 -4.36 0.22
C VAL A 164 10.73 -5.24 0.07
N TYR A 165 10.84 -6.50 0.48
CA TYR A 165 9.77 -7.48 0.39
C TYR A 165 9.29 -7.91 1.78
N PHE A 166 7.98 -7.93 1.95
CA PHE A 166 7.30 -8.59 3.06
C PHE A 166 6.43 -9.71 2.51
N VAL A 167 6.72 -10.95 2.88
CA VAL A 167 5.98 -12.13 2.43
C VAL A 167 5.55 -12.93 3.64
N ASN A 168 4.25 -13.24 3.75
CA ASN A 168 3.70 -13.96 4.90
C ASN A 168 4.03 -13.29 6.26
N CYS A 169 4.24 -11.97 6.27
CA CYS A 169 4.65 -11.24 7.46
C CYS A 169 3.45 -10.70 8.22
N VAL A 170 3.63 -10.55 9.53
CA VAL A 170 2.68 -9.86 10.39
C VAL A 170 3.41 -8.73 11.09
N THR A 171 2.85 -7.52 11.03
CA THR A 171 3.23 -6.47 11.97
C THR A 171 2.10 -6.27 12.97
N THR A 172 2.43 -6.42 14.24
CA THR A 172 1.51 -6.16 15.35
C THR A 172 1.90 -4.86 15.99
N ASN A 173 0.89 -4.05 16.30
CA ASN A 173 1.11 -2.76 16.92
C ASN A 173 0.40 -2.71 18.27
N ASN A 174 1.18 -2.44 19.31
CA ASN A 174 0.66 -2.30 20.68
C ASN A 174 0.44 -0.82 21.07
N SER A 175 0.60 0.14 20.15
CA SER A 175 0.56 1.57 20.43
C SER A 175 -0.16 2.40 19.35
N PHE A 176 -0.86 3.45 19.79
CA PHE A 176 -1.58 4.39 18.93
C PHE A 176 -0.69 5.40 18.18
N ASN A 177 0.57 5.55 18.59
CA ASN A 177 1.51 6.50 18.01
C ASN A 177 2.65 5.77 17.32
N TYR A 178 2.75 5.91 16.00
CA TYR A 178 3.89 5.45 15.22
C TYR A 178 4.14 6.40 14.05
N ASN A 179 5.38 6.43 13.60
CA ASN A 179 5.74 7.20 12.43
C ASN A 179 5.32 6.44 11.17
N THR A 180 4.79 7.19 10.22
CA THR A 180 4.59 6.76 8.85
C THR A 180 5.94 6.28 8.29
N LEU A 181 5.96 5.09 7.67
CA LEU A 181 7.15 4.61 6.98
C LEU A 181 7.45 5.52 5.79
N THR A 182 8.57 6.24 5.82
CA THR A 182 9.01 7.00 4.64
C THR A 182 9.69 6.09 3.62
N ILE A 183 9.21 6.14 2.38
CA ILE A 183 9.77 5.49 1.21
C ILE A 183 10.19 6.61 0.25
N GLU A 184 11.45 6.66 -0.13
CA GLU A 184 11.92 7.55 -1.19
C GLU A 184 11.90 6.84 -2.53
N SER A 185 13.04 6.44 -3.11
CA SER A 185 13.06 5.87 -4.46
C SER A 185 12.87 4.35 -4.52
N THR A 186 12.67 3.67 -3.39
CA THR A 186 12.57 2.20 -3.29
C THR A 186 11.19 1.67 -3.71
N GLN A 187 11.18 0.42 -4.17
CA GLN A 187 9.96 -0.36 -4.34
C GLN A 187 9.72 -1.24 -3.11
N ILE A 188 8.55 -1.10 -2.48
CA ILE A 188 8.12 -1.98 -1.40
C ILE A 188 7.00 -2.88 -1.90
N VAL A 189 7.17 -4.20 -1.72
CA VAL A 189 6.17 -5.21 -2.09
C VAL A 189 5.77 -5.99 -0.85
N ILE A 190 4.46 -6.02 -0.59
CA ILE A 190 3.85 -6.67 0.57
C ILE A 190 2.87 -7.72 0.03
N LYS A 191 3.16 -8.99 0.30
CA LYS A 191 2.40 -10.14 -0.21
C LYS A 191 1.96 -11.05 0.92
N ASN A 192 0.70 -11.52 0.88
CA ASN A 192 0.14 -12.43 1.89
C ASN A 192 0.39 -11.97 3.34
N SER A 193 0.41 -10.67 3.58
CA SER A 193 0.89 -10.09 4.83
C SER A 193 -0.16 -9.21 5.50
N SER A 194 -0.08 -9.08 6.82
CA SER A 194 -0.91 -8.16 7.60
C SER A 194 -0.03 -7.10 8.25
N ILE A 195 -0.16 -5.86 7.78
CA ILE A 195 0.68 -4.74 8.22
C ILE A 195 -0.14 -3.74 9.02
N ALA A 196 0.21 -3.54 10.29
CA ALA A 196 -0.34 -2.55 11.21
C ALA A 196 0.47 -1.23 11.28
N GLN A 197 0.87 -0.66 10.13
CA GLN A 197 1.66 0.58 10.04
C GLN A 197 1.25 1.39 8.80
N GLY A 198 1.29 2.73 8.88
CA GLY A 198 1.04 3.63 7.74
C GLY A 198 2.29 3.90 6.89
N PHE A 199 2.11 4.32 5.65
CA PHE A 199 3.15 4.50 4.64
C PHE A 199 3.16 5.92 4.07
N GLY A 200 4.34 6.42 3.76
CA GLY A 200 4.62 7.75 3.24
C GLY A 200 5.60 7.60 2.09
N VAL A 201 5.08 7.51 0.87
CA VAL A 201 5.88 7.36 -0.33
C VAL A 201 6.17 8.75 -0.88
N SER A 202 7.41 9.04 -1.22
CA SER A 202 7.83 10.29 -1.84
C SER A 202 8.71 9.99 -3.05
N SER A 203 9.03 11.01 -3.86
CA SER A 203 9.84 10.82 -5.06
C SER A 203 9.25 9.72 -5.98
N SER A 204 10.10 8.97 -6.68
CA SER A 204 9.67 7.88 -7.57
C SER A 204 9.42 6.54 -6.84
N GLY A 205 9.15 6.56 -5.54
CA GLY A 205 8.88 5.35 -4.77
C GLY A 205 7.59 4.65 -5.19
N SER A 206 7.53 3.34 -4.97
CA SER A 206 6.32 2.56 -5.21
C SER A 206 6.03 1.60 -4.07
N LEU A 207 4.75 1.40 -3.82
CA LEU A 207 4.23 0.52 -2.78
C LEU A 207 3.20 -0.42 -3.40
N THR A 208 3.38 -1.73 -3.24
CA THR A 208 2.45 -2.72 -3.81
C THR A 208 2.00 -3.69 -2.74
N PHE A 209 0.69 -3.82 -2.57
CA PHE A 209 0.05 -4.83 -1.72
C PHE A 209 -0.64 -5.88 -2.60
N ILE A 210 -0.40 -7.15 -2.30
CA ILE A 210 -0.99 -8.31 -2.99
C ILE A 210 -1.51 -9.28 -1.94
N ASP A 211 -2.80 -9.61 -2.00
CA ASP A 211 -3.44 -10.57 -1.08
C ASP A 211 -3.13 -10.24 0.40
N SER A 212 -3.10 -8.93 0.72
CA SER A 212 -2.58 -8.40 1.99
C SER A 212 -3.55 -7.45 2.67
N SER A 213 -3.43 -7.30 3.99
CA SER A 213 -4.18 -6.32 4.78
C SER A 213 -3.28 -5.21 5.32
N LEU A 214 -3.75 -3.97 5.22
CA LEU A 214 -3.14 -2.78 5.79
C LEU A 214 -4.08 -2.23 6.86
N SER A 215 -3.63 -2.09 8.10
CA SER A 215 -4.37 -1.46 9.18
C SER A 215 -3.58 -0.29 9.73
N ALA A 216 -4.08 0.93 9.55
CA ALA A 216 -3.41 2.10 10.09
C ALA A 216 -4.31 2.86 11.08
N LEU A 217 -3.77 3.14 12.26
CA LEU A 217 -4.29 4.06 13.29
C LEU A 217 -4.11 5.54 12.93
N SER A 218 -3.55 5.84 11.76
CA SER A 218 -3.41 7.20 11.22
C SER A 218 -3.63 7.18 9.70
N THR A 219 -3.12 8.16 8.97
CA THR A 219 -3.09 8.12 7.50
C THR A 219 -2.43 6.83 7.05
N ALA A 220 -3.18 5.99 6.33
CA ALA A 220 -2.69 4.69 5.89
C ALA A 220 -1.62 4.85 4.83
N ILE A 221 -1.84 5.77 3.88
CA ILE A 221 -0.88 6.07 2.81
C ILE A 221 -0.88 7.56 2.49
N SER A 222 0.33 8.10 2.43
CA SER A 222 0.61 9.41 1.85
C SER A 222 1.53 9.25 0.65
N LEU A 223 1.13 9.79 -0.50
CA LEU A 223 1.92 9.81 -1.72
C LEU A 223 2.41 11.24 -2.02
N GLY A 224 3.71 11.39 -2.21
CA GLY A 224 4.40 12.58 -2.68
C GLY A 224 4.71 12.48 -4.18
N THR A 225 5.19 13.56 -4.78
CA THR A 225 5.27 13.73 -6.24
C THR A 225 5.91 12.55 -6.96
N ALA A 226 5.25 12.04 -8.00
CA ALA A 226 5.68 10.91 -8.84
C ALA A 226 5.74 9.54 -8.15
N SER A 227 5.13 9.39 -6.97
CA SER A 227 5.03 8.11 -6.28
C SER A 227 3.76 7.34 -6.64
N SER A 228 3.75 6.04 -6.34
CA SER A 228 2.59 5.19 -6.58
C SER A 228 2.30 4.22 -5.45
N ALA A 229 1.02 3.87 -5.29
CA ALA A 229 0.60 2.75 -4.47
C ALA A 229 -0.44 1.88 -5.20
N SER A 230 -0.24 0.57 -5.18
CA SER A 230 -1.12 -0.42 -5.80
C SER A 230 -1.62 -1.44 -4.78
N PHE A 231 -2.88 -1.80 -4.88
CA PHE A 231 -3.56 -2.79 -4.06
C PHE A 231 -4.22 -3.82 -4.96
N ILE A 232 -3.93 -5.10 -4.73
CA ILE A 232 -4.45 -6.21 -5.53
C ILE A 232 -4.98 -7.26 -4.58
N ASN A 233 -6.28 -7.57 -4.64
CA ASN A 233 -6.95 -8.51 -3.73
C ASN A 233 -6.69 -8.18 -2.24
N SER A 234 -6.60 -6.89 -1.94
CA SER A 234 -6.14 -6.41 -0.64
C SER A 234 -7.24 -5.76 0.17
N GLN A 235 -6.95 -5.50 1.45
CA GLN A 235 -7.85 -4.76 2.33
C GLN A 235 -7.10 -3.63 3.02
N VAL A 236 -7.69 -2.45 3.05
CA VAL A 236 -7.19 -1.29 3.79
C VAL A 236 -8.21 -0.92 4.86
N TYR A 237 -7.79 -1.06 6.11
CA TYR A 237 -8.53 -0.69 7.30
C TYR A 237 -8.11 0.71 7.72
N GLY A 238 -9.05 1.64 7.52
CA GLY A 238 -8.97 3.01 7.97
C GLY A 238 -9.18 3.14 9.47
N ASN A 239 -8.56 4.19 9.98
CA ASN A 239 -8.36 4.58 11.36
C ASN A 239 -9.50 4.33 12.37
N THR A 240 -9.12 4.05 13.63
CA THR A 240 -9.99 4.12 14.83
C THR A 240 -9.99 5.47 15.54
N ASN A 241 -9.07 6.37 15.21
CA ASN A 241 -8.87 7.68 15.80
C ASN A 241 -9.64 8.74 15.01
N SER A 242 -10.60 9.37 15.67
CA SER A 242 -11.52 10.37 15.12
C SER A 242 -10.85 11.66 14.62
N SER A 243 -9.55 11.87 14.85
CA SER A 243 -8.85 13.12 14.53
C SER A 243 -8.23 13.17 13.14
N VAL A 244 -8.09 12.04 12.43
CA VAL A 244 -7.38 12.01 11.14
C VAL A 244 -8.38 12.15 10.00
N GLN A 245 -8.21 13.19 9.18
CA GLN A 245 -9.18 13.57 8.14
C GLN A 245 -9.17 12.70 6.88
N SER A 246 -8.11 11.93 6.62
CA SER A 246 -7.97 11.14 5.39
C SER A 246 -7.15 9.86 5.56
N VAL A 247 -7.64 8.77 4.92
CA VAL A 247 -6.95 7.48 4.85
C VAL A 247 -5.84 7.51 3.79
N PHE A 248 -6.10 8.22 2.68
CA PHE A 248 -5.19 8.35 1.54
C PHE A 248 -4.94 9.83 1.23
N THR A 249 -3.67 10.23 1.15
CA THR A 249 -3.28 11.58 0.70
C THR A 249 -2.38 11.48 -0.52
N ALA A 250 -2.51 12.36 -1.50
CA ALA A 250 -1.64 12.38 -2.68
C ALA A 250 -1.36 13.80 -3.18
N THR A 251 -0.15 14.07 -3.65
CA THR A 251 0.16 15.29 -4.40
C THR A 251 -0.05 15.09 -5.91
N ALA A 252 0.10 16.15 -6.70
CA ALA A 252 0.02 16.07 -8.16
C ALA A 252 1.02 15.05 -8.73
N GLY A 253 0.60 14.28 -9.72
CA GLY A 253 1.43 13.28 -10.40
C GLY A 253 1.60 11.94 -9.67
N CYS A 254 0.94 11.76 -8.52
CA CYS A 254 0.90 10.46 -7.85
C CYS A 254 -0.18 9.56 -8.45
N THR A 255 -0.04 8.24 -8.29
CA THR A 255 -1.04 7.27 -8.73
C THR A 255 -1.42 6.27 -7.63
N TYR A 256 -2.71 6.16 -7.34
CA TYR A 256 -3.27 5.02 -6.63
C TYR A 256 -3.88 4.05 -7.64
N SER A 257 -3.68 2.75 -7.43
CA SER A 257 -4.31 1.68 -8.22
C SER A 257 -4.95 0.65 -7.29
N PHE A 258 -6.23 0.35 -7.49
CA PHE A 258 -6.97 -0.62 -6.70
C PHE A 258 -7.56 -1.71 -7.59
N ILE A 259 -7.24 -2.97 -7.34
CA ILE A 259 -7.78 -4.13 -8.06
C ILE A 259 -8.37 -5.07 -7.03
N ASN A 260 -9.69 -5.31 -7.09
CA ASN A 260 -10.40 -6.16 -6.13
C ASN A 260 -10.04 -5.83 -4.67
N THR A 261 -10.07 -4.55 -4.31
CA THR A 261 -9.59 -4.07 -3.01
C THR A 261 -10.73 -3.58 -2.14
N GLY A 262 -10.72 -3.99 -0.88
CA GLY A 262 -11.64 -3.51 0.13
C GLY A 262 -11.06 -2.31 0.87
N VAL A 263 -11.82 -1.23 0.97
CA VAL A 263 -11.48 -0.11 1.86
C VAL A 263 -12.57 -0.01 2.90
N THR A 264 -12.20 -0.11 4.18
CA THR A 264 -13.13 0.00 5.29
C THR A 264 -12.73 1.14 6.20
N SER A 265 -13.72 1.84 6.74
CA SER A 265 -13.52 2.73 7.88
C SER A 265 -14.34 2.20 9.03
N VAL A 266 -13.70 1.97 10.17
CA VAL A 266 -14.38 1.39 11.33
C VAL A 266 -15.27 2.44 12.02
N PHE A 267 -15.10 3.74 11.73
CA PHE A 267 -15.81 4.84 12.38
C PHE A 267 -16.23 5.92 11.39
N ASN A 268 -17.49 5.93 10.92
CA ASN A 268 -18.18 7.08 10.28
C ASN A 268 -17.35 7.95 9.31
N PHE A 269 -16.30 7.38 8.70
CA PHE A 269 -15.33 8.11 7.92
C PHE A 269 -15.57 7.77 6.47
N THR A 270 -15.84 8.81 5.72
CA THR A 270 -15.65 8.80 4.29
C THR A 270 -14.15 8.66 4.03
N PRO A 271 -13.65 7.56 3.45
CA PRO A 271 -12.28 7.53 2.97
C PRO A 271 -12.13 8.66 1.95
N THR A 272 -11.41 9.70 2.36
CA THR A 272 -11.15 10.89 1.55
C THR A 272 -9.81 10.72 0.87
N PHE A 273 -9.82 10.78 -0.45
CA PHE A 273 -8.61 11.03 -1.22
C PHE A 273 -8.40 12.55 -1.24
N SER A 274 -7.41 13.05 -0.53
CA SER A 274 -7.07 14.48 -0.60
C SER A 274 -5.94 14.73 -1.60
N GLY A 275 -6.08 15.79 -2.40
CA GLY A 275 -5.08 16.29 -3.35
C GLY A 275 -5.32 15.87 -4.81
N SER A 276 -4.32 16.06 -5.67
CA SER A 276 -4.45 16.05 -7.14
C SER A 276 -3.79 14.85 -7.83
N GLY A 277 -3.68 13.72 -7.13
CA GLY A 277 -3.24 12.45 -7.72
C GLY A 277 -4.29 11.83 -8.65
N THR A 278 -3.88 10.78 -9.37
CA THR A 278 -4.78 9.92 -10.15
C THR A 278 -5.17 8.71 -9.31
N VAL A 279 -6.45 8.36 -9.32
CA VAL A 279 -6.94 7.12 -8.71
C VAL A 279 -7.53 6.26 -9.81
N SER A 280 -6.89 5.12 -10.05
CA SER A 280 -7.36 4.07 -10.96
C SER A 280 -7.90 2.90 -10.15
N TYR A 281 -9.02 2.32 -10.59
CA TYR A 281 -9.55 1.13 -9.94
C TYR A 281 -10.29 0.18 -10.88
N ASN A 282 -10.21 -1.10 -10.51
CA ASN A 282 -10.93 -2.22 -11.06
C ASN A 282 -11.51 -3.02 -9.89
N SER A 283 -12.77 -2.76 -9.53
CA SER A 283 -13.44 -3.33 -8.33
C SER A 283 -12.86 -2.85 -6.99
N LEU A 284 -13.19 -1.61 -6.62
CA LEU A 284 -13.00 -1.07 -5.26
C LEU A 284 -14.31 -1.24 -4.49
N TYR A 285 -14.32 -2.01 -3.40
CA TYR A 285 -15.50 -2.18 -2.56
C TYR A 285 -15.32 -1.51 -1.21
N GLN A 286 -16.41 -0.96 -0.69
CA GLN A 286 -16.44 -0.37 0.63
C GLN A 286 -17.07 -1.34 1.62
N LEU A 287 -16.43 -1.49 2.78
CA LEU A 287 -17.04 -2.16 3.93
C LEU A 287 -17.38 -1.09 4.97
N GLY A 288 -18.65 -0.75 5.12
CA GLY A 288 -19.12 0.27 6.07
C GLY A 288 -20.27 1.13 5.51
N ALA A 289 -20.85 1.98 6.37
CA ALA A 289 -22.06 2.75 6.06
C ALA A 289 -21.84 4.11 5.39
N ASN A 290 -20.60 4.61 5.33
CA ASN A 290 -20.30 5.91 4.73
C ASN A 290 -20.00 5.73 3.25
N ALA A 291 -20.11 6.76 2.41
CA ALA A 291 -19.62 6.69 1.03
C ALA A 291 -18.10 6.95 0.95
N ILE A 292 -17.43 6.51 -0.13
CA ILE A 292 -16.09 6.96 -0.52
C ILE A 292 -16.19 8.35 -1.16
N THR A 293 -15.38 9.32 -0.70
CA THR A 293 -15.30 10.63 -1.35
C THR A 293 -13.94 10.82 -1.97
N PHE A 294 -13.94 11.09 -3.27
CA PHE A 294 -12.75 11.52 -3.98
C PHE A 294 -12.69 13.05 -3.91
N GLY A 295 -11.57 13.59 -3.43
CA GLY A 295 -11.35 15.04 -3.43
C GLY A 295 -11.11 15.57 -4.85
N THR A 296 -10.04 16.32 -5.06
CA THR A 296 -9.66 16.85 -6.38
C THR A 296 -8.93 15.85 -7.28
N SER A 297 -9.01 14.55 -6.98
CA SER A 297 -8.29 13.50 -7.70
C SER A 297 -8.99 13.16 -9.02
N VAL A 298 -8.20 12.83 -10.06
CA VAL A 298 -8.75 12.35 -11.35
C VAL A 298 -9.12 10.87 -11.20
N LEU A 299 -10.35 10.52 -11.59
CA LEU A 299 -10.84 9.13 -11.59
C LEU A 299 -10.72 8.56 -13.00
N ASP A 300 -9.99 7.46 -13.13
CA ASP A 300 -9.91 6.66 -14.35
C ASP A 300 -10.56 5.29 -14.10
N TYR A 301 -11.58 4.95 -14.88
CA TYR A 301 -12.62 4.01 -14.48
C TYR A 301 -12.79 2.84 -15.43
N ASN A 302 -12.81 1.61 -14.89
CA ASN A 302 -13.25 0.42 -15.62
C ASN A 302 -14.42 -0.34 -14.97
N SER A 303 -14.74 -0.15 -13.68
CA SER A 303 -15.97 -0.60 -12.99
C SER A 303 -15.87 -0.37 -11.47
N LEU A 304 -16.73 0.48 -10.88
CA LEU A 304 -17.17 0.30 -9.48
C LEU A 304 -18.37 -0.64 -9.54
N LEU A 305 -18.38 -1.59 -8.61
CA LEU A 305 -19.59 -2.17 -8.09
C LEU A 305 -19.90 -1.41 -6.78
N LEU A 306 -20.74 -0.38 -6.83
CA LEU A 306 -21.14 0.37 -5.63
C LEU A 306 -22.38 -0.24 -5.00
N GLY A 307 -22.31 -0.49 -3.70
CA GLY A 307 -23.48 -0.23 -2.85
C GLY A 307 -23.51 1.26 -2.56
N ASP A 308 -24.52 1.97 -3.07
CA ASP A 308 -24.85 3.38 -2.83
C ASP A 308 -23.77 4.45 -3.10
N VAL A 309 -23.82 5.08 -4.28
CA VAL A 309 -23.12 6.35 -4.55
C VAL A 309 -23.94 7.51 -4.02
N THR A 310 -23.36 8.32 -3.14
CA THR A 310 -23.74 9.73 -2.96
C THR A 310 -22.74 10.59 -3.73
N ALA A 311 -23.13 11.10 -4.90
CA ALA A 311 -22.24 11.81 -5.82
C ALA A 311 -21.96 13.24 -5.32
N ASN A 312 -20.75 13.55 -4.87
CA ASN A 312 -20.39 14.88 -4.35
C ASN A 312 -19.26 15.62 -5.08
N SER A 313 -18.63 15.06 -6.12
CA SER A 313 -17.63 15.82 -6.91
C SER A 313 -17.30 15.13 -8.23
N ILE A 314 -17.58 15.79 -9.36
CA ILE A 314 -16.96 15.47 -10.65
C ILE A 314 -16.40 16.73 -11.30
N SER A 315 -15.17 16.55 -11.79
CA SER A 315 -14.25 17.48 -12.46
C SER A 315 -14.85 18.16 -13.70
N THR A 316 -14.36 19.37 -13.97
CA THR A 316 -14.78 20.29 -15.03
C THR A 316 -14.97 19.62 -16.40
N SER A 317 -15.99 20.07 -17.15
CA SER A 317 -16.28 19.63 -18.52
C SER A 317 -15.02 19.65 -19.41
N PRO A 318 -14.76 18.64 -20.25
CA PRO A 318 -13.66 18.67 -21.22
C PRO A 318 -13.73 19.94 -22.09
N SER A 319 -12.58 20.53 -22.39
CA SER A 319 -12.50 21.69 -23.29
C SER A 319 -12.96 21.29 -24.70
N ALA A 320 -14.11 21.85 -25.11
CA ALA A 320 -14.76 21.74 -26.41
C ALA A 320 -15.34 20.36 -26.79
N SER A 321 -16.44 19.94 -26.11
CA SER A 321 -17.51 19.27 -26.85
C SER A 321 -18.24 20.31 -27.70
N SER A 322 -18.51 20.02 -28.97
CA SER A 322 -19.44 20.83 -29.80
C SER A 322 -20.69 21.18 -29.00
N THR A 323 -21.24 22.38 -29.14
CA THR A 323 -22.49 22.80 -28.49
C THR A 323 -23.52 21.68 -28.61
N SER A 324 -23.91 21.12 -27.47
CA SER A 324 -24.86 20.01 -27.41
C SER A 324 -26.18 20.45 -28.02
N THR A 325 -26.70 19.68 -28.98
CA THR A 325 -28.08 19.84 -29.46
C THR A 325 -29.09 19.17 -28.53
N LEU A 326 -28.60 18.46 -27.50
CA LEU A 326 -29.43 17.84 -26.48
C LEU A 326 -30.00 18.88 -25.51
N SER A 327 -31.25 18.67 -25.14
CA SER A 327 -31.90 19.32 -24.01
C SER A 327 -32.38 18.27 -23.02
N LEU A 328 -32.32 18.56 -21.72
CA LEU A 328 -32.95 17.72 -20.70
C LEU A 328 -34.45 17.57 -21.02
N GLY A 329 -34.95 16.35 -20.87
CA GLY A 329 -36.35 16.02 -21.15
C GLY A 329 -36.67 15.75 -22.62
N SER A 330 -35.70 15.87 -23.54
CA SER A 330 -35.86 15.49 -24.95
C SER A 330 -35.04 14.25 -25.27
N ALA A 331 -35.61 13.32 -26.01
CA ALA A 331 -34.92 12.11 -26.41
C ALA A 331 -33.94 12.39 -27.56
N TYR A 332 -32.76 11.78 -27.47
CA TYR A 332 -31.73 11.79 -28.49
C TYR A 332 -31.73 10.50 -29.27
N GLN A 333 -31.88 10.57 -30.59
CA GLN A 333 -31.74 9.40 -31.45
C GLN A 333 -30.28 9.22 -31.89
N ASN A 334 -29.74 8.02 -31.72
CA ASN A 334 -28.50 7.63 -32.38
C ASN A 334 -28.77 7.33 -33.86
N SER A 335 -28.52 8.33 -34.72
CA SER A 335 -28.69 8.24 -36.17
C SER A 335 -27.38 7.95 -36.92
N LEU A 336 -26.32 7.53 -36.21
CA LEU A 336 -24.99 7.34 -36.79
C LEU A 336 -24.83 6.02 -37.56
N GLY A 337 -25.80 5.10 -37.46
CA GLY A 337 -25.77 3.80 -38.13
C GLY A 337 -24.87 2.75 -37.48
N TYR A 338 -24.33 3.03 -36.28
CA TYR A 338 -23.56 2.11 -35.44
C TYR A 338 -23.79 2.44 -33.96
N ASP A 339 -23.42 1.51 -33.07
CA ASP A 339 -23.61 1.68 -31.63
C ASP A 339 -22.60 2.66 -31.03
N VAL A 340 -23.01 3.41 -30.01
CA VAL A 340 -22.14 4.38 -29.34
C VAL A 340 -22.18 4.27 -27.82
N ILE A 341 -21.08 4.66 -27.18
CA ILE A 341 -21.08 5.13 -25.79
C ILE A 341 -21.32 6.63 -25.80
N LEU A 342 -22.51 7.04 -25.34
CA LEU A 342 -22.89 8.45 -25.19
C LEU A 342 -22.66 8.89 -23.74
N THR A 343 -21.79 9.89 -23.54
CA THR A 343 -21.61 10.59 -22.26
C THR A 343 -22.20 11.99 -22.35
N VAL A 344 -23.14 12.32 -21.47
CA VAL A 344 -23.79 13.63 -21.38
C VAL A 344 -23.42 14.31 -20.08
N TYR A 345 -22.94 15.55 -20.15
CA TYR A 345 -22.53 16.34 -18.99
C TYR A 345 -23.67 17.27 -18.57
N ILE A 346 -24.21 17.06 -17.37
CA ILE A 346 -25.33 17.83 -16.83
C ILE A 346 -24.79 18.83 -15.80
N ALA A 347 -24.79 20.12 -16.12
CA ALA A 347 -24.49 21.17 -15.18
C ALA A 347 -25.69 21.41 -14.27
N VAL A 348 -25.54 21.18 -12.96
CA VAL A 348 -26.59 21.40 -11.96
C VAL A 348 -26.30 22.70 -11.21
N ALA A 349 -27.12 23.72 -11.42
CA ALA A 349 -26.99 25.02 -10.75
C ALA A 349 -27.57 24.98 -9.32
N SER A 350 -28.65 24.23 -9.10
CA SER A 350 -29.25 24.01 -7.78
C SER A 350 -30.11 22.74 -7.78
N ALA A 351 -30.18 22.03 -6.64
CA ALA A 351 -31.07 20.88 -6.47
C ALA A 351 -31.50 20.71 -5.01
N THR A 352 -32.80 20.47 -4.80
CA THR A 352 -33.39 20.13 -3.50
C THR A 352 -34.21 18.86 -3.65
N ALA A 353 -33.66 17.73 -3.16
CA ALA A 353 -34.29 16.41 -3.25
C ALA A 353 -34.68 16.03 -4.70
N ALA A 354 -33.76 16.23 -5.63
CA ALA A 354 -33.97 15.94 -7.04
C ALA A 354 -33.37 14.59 -7.47
N SER A 355 -33.67 14.15 -8.67
CA SER A 355 -33.07 12.96 -9.26
C SER A 355 -32.77 13.18 -10.74
N ILE A 356 -31.78 12.45 -11.26
CA ILE A 356 -31.55 12.32 -12.70
C ILE A 356 -32.06 10.95 -13.13
N LEU A 357 -32.84 10.94 -14.21
CA LEU A 357 -33.43 9.75 -14.79
C LEU A 357 -32.85 9.54 -16.18
N CYS A 358 -32.64 8.29 -16.54
CA CYS A 358 -32.19 7.91 -17.87
C CYS A 358 -32.96 6.71 -18.38
N GLY A 359 -33.37 6.76 -19.64
CA GLY A 359 -33.96 5.64 -20.36
C GLY A 359 -33.30 5.47 -21.71
N VAL A 360 -33.12 4.22 -22.13
CA VAL A 360 -32.66 3.85 -23.48
C VAL A 360 -33.68 2.90 -24.10
N GLY A 361 -34.10 3.14 -25.34
CA GLY A 361 -35.08 2.29 -26.02
C GLY A 361 -35.36 2.68 -27.47
N SER A 362 -36.11 1.86 -28.19
CA SER A 362 -36.37 2.02 -29.64
C SER A 362 -37.44 3.08 -30.00
N THR A 363 -37.88 3.89 -29.03
CA THR A 363 -38.90 4.93 -29.23
C THR A 363 -38.43 6.22 -28.57
N SER A 364 -38.94 7.37 -29.00
CA SER A 364 -38.61 8.68 -28.43
C SER A 364 -39.07 8.91 -26.98
N THR A 365 -39.76 7.94 -26.38
CA THR A 365 -40.19 7.96 -24.98
C THR A 365 -39.78 6.66 -24.27
N PRO A 366 -38.47 6.36 -24.16
CA PRO A 366 -38.03 5.14 -23.51
C PRO A 366 -38.36 5.18 -22.01
N THR A 367 -38.69 4.02 -21.42
CA THR A 367 -38.90 3.92 -19.98
C THR A 367 -37.63 4.33 -19.23
N GLN A 368 -37.75 5.32 -18.35
CA GLN A 368 -36.61 5.85 -17.60
C GLN A 368 -36.47 5.16 -16.25
N GLN A 369 -35.23 5.04 -15.79
CA GLN A 369 -34.87 4.64 -14.44
C GLN A 369 -34.14 5.77 -13.74
N THR A 370 -34.29 5.87 -12.42
CA THR A 370 -33.50 6.81 -11.61
C THR A 370 -32.06 6.33 -11.56
N ILE A 371 -31.15 7.11 -12.14
CA ILE A 371 -29.72 6.79 -12.17
C ILE A 371 -28.93 7.58 -11.11
N VAL A 372 -29.47 8.71 -10.66
CA VAL A 372 -28.94 9.47 -9.53
C VAL A 372 -30.12 9.87 -8.66
N ASN A 373 -30.15 9.42 -7.41
CA ASN A 373 -31.23 9.71 -6.46
C ASN A 373 -30.82 10.80 -5.46
N SER A 374 -31.80 11.50 -4.91
CA SER A 374 -31.65 12.42 -3.76
C SER A 374 -30.55 13.48 -3.90
N ILE A 375 -30.44 14.13 -5.06
CA ILE A 375 -29.51 15.24 -5.29
C ILE A 375 -29.92 16.42 -4.39
N THR A 376 -29.05 16.76 -3.44
CA THR A 376 -29.15 17.93 -2.57
C THR A 376 -27.85 18.72 -2.68
N LEU A 377 -27.80 19.73 -3.53
CA LEU A 377 -26.56 20.45 -3.82
C LEU A 377 -26.82 21.95 -4.03
N ALA A 378 -25.95 22.76 -3.43
CA ALA A 378 -25.85 24.19 -3.67
C ALA A 378 -24.63 24.46 -4.56
N ALA A 379 -24.87 24.94 -5.79
CA ALA A 379 -23.89 25.37 -6.80
C ALA A 379 -23.24 24.31 -7.72
N LEU A 380 -22.76 24.84 -8.86
CA LEU A 380 -22.39 24.23 -10.15
C LEU A 380 -21.43 23.04 -10.06
N ASN A 381 -22.00 21.83 -9.94
CA ASN A 381 -21.31 20.58 -10.25
C ASN A 381 -21.82 20.03 -11.58
N VAL A 382 -20.90 19.48 -12.39
CA VAL A 382 -21.23 18.78 -13.64
C VAL A 382 -21.34 17.30 -13.34
N ILE A 383 -22.47 16.68 -13.69
CA ILE A 383 -22.71 15.25 -13.52
C ILE A 383 -22.66 14.57 -14.90
N PRO A 384 -21.63 13.76 -15.21
CA PRO A 384 -21.61 12.94 -16.41
C PRO A 384 -22.58 11.76 -16.27
N VAL A 385 -23.37 11.53 -17.32
CA VAL A 385 -24.24 10.38 -17.50
C VAL A 385 -23.78 9.63 -18.73
N THR A 386 -23.25 8.42 -18.55
CA THR A 386 -22.78 7.57 -19.64
C THR A 386 -23.76 6.43 -19.89
N VAL A 387 -24.16 6.26 -21.15
CA VAL A 387 -25.03 5.18 -21.60
C VAL A 387 -24.50 4.53 -22.87
N TYR A 388 -24.63 3.21 -22.94
CA TYR A 388 -24.54 2.50 -24.22
C TYR A 388 -25.84 2.72 -24.99
N LEU A 389 -25.72 3.17 -26.23
CA LEU A 389 -26.83 3.56 -27.08
C LEU A 389 -26.69 2.87 -28.45
N PRO A 390 -27.48 1.82 -28.71
CA PRO A 390 -27.48 1.13 -29.99
C PRO A 390 -27.83 2.04 -31.18
N ALA A 391 -27.47 1.62 -32.39
CA ALA A 391 -27.93 2.27 -33.62
C ALA A 391 -29.47 2.35 -33.64
N ASP A 392 -30.01 3.50 -34.08
CA ASP A 392 -31.44 3.81 -34.17
C ASP A 392 -32.22 3.82 -32.84
N TYR A 393 -31.55 3.69 -31.70
CA TYR A 393 -32.17 3.82 -30.38
C TYR A 393 -32.17 5.26 -29.89
N TYR A 394 -33.03 5.51 -28.92
CA TYR A 394 -33.17 6.79 -28.24
C TYR A 394 -32.62 6.72 -26.82
N ALA A 395 -31.87 7.75 -26.40
CA ALA A 395 -31.56 8.03 -25.01
C ALA A 395 -32.37 9.24 -24.53
N LEU A 396 -33.11 9.09 -23.43
CA LEU A 396 -33.83 10.19 -22.78
C LEU A 396 -33.24 10.42 -21.39
N ILE A 397 -32.62 11.60 -21.22
CA ILE A 397 -32.12 12.07 -19.93
C ILE A 397 -33.06 13.15 -19.45
N SER A 398 -33.61 12.97 -18.24
CA SER A 398 -34.51 13.93 -17.62
C SER A 398 -34.19 14.07 -16.15
N THR A 399 -34.94 14.92 -15.47
CA THR A 399 -34.83 15.12 -14.04
C THR A 399 -36.20 15.02 -13.38
N SER A 400 -36.22 14.73 -12.09
CA SER A 400 -37.41 14.85 -11.23
C SER A 400 -37.07 15.64 -9.96
N GLY A 401 -38.10 16.19 -9.30
CA GLY A 401 -37.94 17.05 -8.13
C GLY A 401 -37.60 18.50 -8.48
N VAL A 402 -37.09 19.25 -7.50
CA VAL A 402 -36.73 20.68 -7.67
C VAL A 402 -35.26 20.79 -8.05
N ILE A 403 -34.99 21.02 -9.34
CA ILE A 403 -33.62 21.12 -9.87
C ILE A 403 -33.54 22.13 -11.01
N SER A 404 -32.49 22.95 -10.97
CA SER A 404 -32.06 23.79 -12.09
C SER A 404 -30.83 23.13 -12.71
N ALA A 405 -30.99 22.56 -13.90
CA ALA A 405 -29.93 21.87 -14.61
C ALA A 405 -29.99 22.13 -16.12
N SER A 406 -28.84 22.04 -16.77
CA SER A 406 -28.71 22.11 -18.22
C SER A 406 -27.66 21.11 -18.72
N ILE A 407 -27.75 20.70 -19.98
CA ILE A 407 -26.68 19.93 -20.60
C ILE A 407 -25.57 20.89 -20.98
N SER A 408 -24.39 20.72 -20.38
CA SER A 408 -23.21 21.55 -20.65
C SER A 408 -22.32 20.97 -21.74
N GLY A 409 -22.50 19.70 -22.12
CA GLY A 409 -21.74 19.05 -23.17
C GLY A 409 -22.15 17.60 -23.41
N GLN A 410 -21.66 17.02 -24.50
CA GLN A 410 -21.87 15.61 -24.82
C GLN A 410 -20.65 15.03 -25.57
N GLN A 411 -20.46 13.73 -25.49
CA GLN A 411 -19.48 12.97 -26.27
C GLN A 411 -20.09 11.64 -26.68
N ALA A 412 -20.01 11.30 -27.96
CA ALA A 412 -20.38 9.98 -28.46
C ALA A 412 -19.13 9.29 -29.01
N THR A 413 -18.86 8.07 -28.56
CA THR A 413 -17.71 7.26 -29.00
C THR A 413 -18.26 5.99 -29.65
N ALA A 414 -17.79 5.65 -30.86
CA ALA A 414 -18.17 4.40 -31.53
C ALA A 414 -17.77 3.18 -30.70
N VAL A 415 -18.63 2.16 -30.66
CA VAL A 415 -18.37 0.85 -30.02
C VAL A 415 -17.93 -0.19 -31.03
#